data_AF-A0A0M2XR93-F1
#
_entry.id   AF-A0A0M2XR93-F1
#
_cell.length_a   1.000
_cell.length_b   1.000
_cell.length_c   1.000
_cell.angle_alpha   90.00
_cell.angle_beta   90.00
_cell.angle_gamma   90.00
#
_symmetry.space_group_name_H-M   'P 1'
#
loop_
_entity.id
_entity.type
_entity.pdbx_description
1 polymer ?
#
loop_
_entity_poly.entity_id
_entity_poly.type
_entity_poly.pdbx_seq_one_letter_code
_entity_poly.pdbx_strand_id
1 'polypeptide(L)'
;MKTLVTLILVLCSFAGYSQTAKELIGKWKLVKQTNVDGVVSTPKDTYQVFMEDGKFQGIHNGDSRNGKWKLSEDNKILTVKISIISIKFKVESFDDKKRVISSDKTGTLEYEKVQE
;
A
#
# COMPACT_ATOMS: atom_id res chain seq x y z
N MET A 1 -48.19 19.49 9.37
CA MET A 1 -48.02 18.03 9.23
C MET A 1 -47.20 17.78 7.97
N LYS A 2 -46.18 16.91 8.07
CA LYS A 2 -45.54 16.18 6.96
C LYS A 2 -44.89 17.09 5.90
N THR A 3 -43.60 17.40 5.94
CA THR A 3 -42.54 16.50 5.50
C THR A 3 -41.18 17.11 5.87
N LEU A 4 -40.48 16.57 6.87
CA LEU A 4 -39.13 17.05 7.23
C LEU A 4 -38.20 15.90 7.62
N VAL A 5 -38.40 14.73 7.00
CA VAL A 5 -37.61 13.52 7.30
C VAL A 5 -37.19 12.86 6.00
N THR A 6 -36.37 13.54 5.18
CA THR A 6 -35.75 12.87 4.03
C THR A 6 -34.43 13.52 3.60
N LEU A 7 -33.46 13.77 4.49
CA LEU A 7 -32.10 14.05 4.00
C LEU A 7 -30.99 13.83 5.03
N ILE A 8 -30.92 12.65 5.64
CA ILE A 8 -29.74 12.23 6.41
C ILE A 8 -29.44 10.78 6.04
N LEU A 9 -28.95 10.51 4.82
CA LEU A 9 -28.41 9.18 4.50
C LEU A 9 -27.48 9.16 3.26
N VAL A 10 -26.60 10.15 3.07
CA VAL A 10 -25.57 10.09 1.99
C VAL A 10 -24.25 10.75 2.45
N LEU A 11 -23.78 10.50 3.67
CA LEU A 11 -22.49 11.04 4.13
C LEU A 11 -21.54 10.01 4.77
N CYS A 12 -21.92 8.73 4.90
CA CYS A 12 -21.08 7.74 5.59
C CYS A 12 -20.15 6.91 4.68
N SER A 13 -20.18 7.06 3.36
CA SER A 13 -19.35 6.24 2.46
C SER A 13 -17.92 6.76 2.25
N PHE A 14 -17.58 7.99 2.65
CA PHE A 14 -16.23 8.55 2.46
C PHE A 14 -15.21 8.21 3.56
N ALA A 15 -15.65 7.68 4.70
CA ALA A 15 -14.76 7.44 5.85
C ALA A 15 -13.75 6.30 5.61
N GLY A 16 -14.09 5.28 4.80
CA GLY A 16 -13.21 4.12 4.57
C GLY A 16 -12.01 4.38 3.66
N TYR A 17 -12.12 5.31 2.72
CA TYR A 17 -11.06 5.63 1.74
C TYR A 17 -9.86 6.34 2.40
N SER A 18 -10.14 7.27 3.34
CA SER A 18 -9.08 8.03 4.00
C SER A 18 -8.33 7.21 5.05
N GLN A 19 -9.00 6.26 5.70
CA GLN A 19 -8.42 5.50 6.80
C GLN A 19 -7.24 4.63 6.33
N THR A 20 -7.44 3.80 5.31
CA THR A 20 -6.39 2.88 4.82
C THR A 20 -5.25 3.62 4.12
N ALA A 21 -5.54 4.69 3.37
CA ALA A 21 -4.50 5.50 2.74
C ALA A 21 -3.61 6.21 3.77
N LYS A 22 -4.17 6.65 4.90
CA LYS A 22 -3.41 7.23 6.03
C LYS A 22 -2.58 6.17 6.73
N GLU A 23 -3.14 4.99 6.98
CA GLU A 23 -2.42 3.87 7.59
C GLU A 23 -1.24 3.39 6.72
N LEU A 24 -1.32 3.55 5.40
CA LEU A 24 -0.24 3.19 4.47
C LEU A 24 1.00 4.08 4.62
N ILE A 25 0.81 5.34 5.01
CA ILE A 25 1.90 6.29 5.21
C ILE A 25 2.88 5.77 6.26
N GLY A 26 4.17 5.89 5.96
CA GLY A 26 5.27 5.44 6.81
C GLY A 26 6.26 4.53 6.07
N LYS A 27 7.21 3.98 6.85
CA LYS A 27 8.27 3.09 6.38
C LYS A 27 7.88 1.64 6.63
N TRP A 28 8.08 0.80 5.62
CA TRP A 28 7.72 -0.62 5.62
C TRP A 28 8.93 -1.46 5.24
N LYS A 29 9.24 -2.47 6.04
CA LYS A 29 10.34 -3.42 5.79
C LYS A 29 9.80 -4.66 5.10
N LEU A 30 10.43 -5.10 4.02
CA LEU A 30 10.11 -6.37 3.37
C LEU A 30 10.66 -7.50 4.25
N VAL A 31 9.79 -8.32 4.80
CA VAL A 31 10.17 -9.42 5.72
C VAL A 31 10.09 -10.79 5.04
N LYS A 32 9.31 -10.91 3.97
CA LYS A 32 9.20 -12.14 3.19
C LYS A 32 8.77 -11.84 1.76
N GLN A 33 9.41 -12.52 0.82
CA GLN A 33 9.05 -12.51 -0.58
C GLN A 33 8.92 -13.95 -1.07
N THR A 34 7.77 -14.29 -1.63
CA THR A 34 7.57 -15.49 -2.44
C THR A 34 7.55 -15.05 -3.89
N ASN A 35 8.55 -15.42 -4.68
CA ASN A 35 8.61 -15.04 -6.09
C ASN A 35 7.53 -15.77 -6.92
N VAL A 36 7.44 -15.45 -8.21
CA VAL A 36 6.46 -16.06 -9.13
C VAL A 36 6.62 -17.58 -9.28
N ASP A 37 7.83 -18.10 -9.06
CA ASP A 37 8.14 -19.54 -9.11
C ASP A 37 7.89 -20.25 -7.77
N GLY A 38 7.41 -19.54 -6.74
CA GLY A 38 7.13 -20.08 -5.41
C GLY A 38 8.33 -20.13 -4.47
N VAL A 39 9.51 -19.66 -4.88
CA VAL A 39 10.71 -19.59 -4.03
C VAL A 39 10.54 -18.50 -2.98
N VAL A 40 10.71 -18.88 -1.72
CA VAL A 40 10.60 -17.98 -0.57
C VAL A 40 11.98 -17.45 -0.18
N SER A 41 12.05 -16.14 0.07
CA SER A 41 13.24 -15.45 0.55
C SER A 41 12.88 -14.39 1.59
N THR A 42 13.87 -13.99 2.38
CA THR A 42 13.77 -12.86 3.32
C THR A 42 14.81 -11.82 2.92
N PRO A 43 14.42 -10.84 2.08
CA PRO A 43 15.32 -9.78 1.64
C PRO A 43 15.87 -8.99 2.83
N LYS A 44 17.18 -8.80 2.86
CA LYS A 44 17.81 -7.88 3.80
C LYS A 44 17.65 -6.44 3.29
N ASP A 45 17.55 -5.51 4.22
CA ASP A 45 17.61 -4.06 4.00
C ASP A 45 16.81 -3.53 2.81
N THR A 46 15.59 -4.07 2.64
CA THR A 46 14.66 -3.66 1.60
C THR A 46 13.45 -2.99 2.24
N TYR A 47 13.21 -1.74 1.87
CA TYR A 47 12.16 -0.91 2.46
C TYR A 47 11.34 -0.19 1.40
N GLN A 48 10.10 0.13 1.77
CA GLN A 48 9.23 1.04 1.04
C GLN A 48 8.77 2.16 1.96
N VAL A 49 8.89 3.40 1.52
CA VAL A 49 8.45 4.58 2.26
C VAL A 49 7.33 5.25 1.48
N PHE A 50 6.16 5.30 2.10
CA PHE A 50 4.99 5.99 1.57
C PHE A 50 4.84 7.30 2.31
N MET A 51 4.88 8.40 1.58
CA MET A 51 4.72 9.74 2.12
C MET A 51 3.39 10.34 1.65
N GLU A 52 2.97 11.40 2.32
CA GLU A 52 1.83 12.22 1.90
C GLU A 52 2.02 12.72 0.45
N ASP A 53 0.92 13.20 -0.14
CA ASP A 53 0.86 13.66 -1.54
C ASP A 53 1.23 12.60 -2.59
N GLY A 54 1.18 11.32 -2.24
CA GLY A 54 1.47 10.23 -3.17
C GLY A 54 2.97 10.08 -3.49
N LYS A 55 3.87 10.63 -2.68
CA LYS A 55 5.33 10.47 -2.85
C LYS A 55 5.78 9.11 -2.32
N PHE A 56 6.67 8.44 -3.05
CA PHE A 56 7.18 7.11 -2.71
C PHE A 56 8.71 7.08 -2.76
N GLN A 57 9.33 6.28 -1.90
CA GLN A 57 10.74 5.92 -1.98
C GLN A 57 10.92 4.40 -1.75
N GLY A 58 11.58 3.73 -2.69
CA GLY A 58 12.03 2.35 -2.51
C GLY A 58 13.50 2.34 -2.11
N ILE A 59 13.85 1.53 -1.10
CA ILE A 59 15.22 1.41 -0.59
C ILE A 59 15.63 -0.07 -0.70
N HIS A 60 16.82 -0.32 -1.22
CA HIS A 60 17.41 -1.66 -1.29
C HIS A 60 18.92 -1.56 -1.05
N ASN A 61 19.41 -2.22 0.01
CA ASN A 61 20.84 -2.23 0.37
C ASN A 61 21.47 -0.83 0.48
N GLY A 62 20.72 0.14 0.99
CA GLY A 62 21.18 1.53 1.15
C GLY A 62 20.95 2.43 -0.06
N ASP A 63 20.75 1.87 -1.25
CA ASP A 63 20.38 2.64 -2.43
C ASP A 63 18.89 2.99 -2.38
N SER A 64 18.55 4.22 -2.78
CA SER A 64 17.15 4.68 -2.82
C SER A 64 16.71 5.14 -4.20
N ARG A 65 15.44 4.91 -4.52
CA ARG A 65 14.78 5.37 -5.75
C ARG A 65 13.46 6.02 -5.43
N ASN A 66 13.28 7.24 -5.92
CA ASN A 66 12.06 8.02 -5.72
C ASN A 66 10.99 7.67 -6.77
N GLY A 67 9.74 7.81 -6.37
CA GLY A 67 8.59 7.48 -7.19
C GLY A 67 7.31 8.11 -6.70
N LYS A 68 6.20 7.59 -7.23
CA LYS A 68 4.85 7.94 -6.81
C LYS A 68 4.06 6.69 -6.45
N TRP A 69 3.08 6.83 -5.59
CA TRP A 69 2.13 5.77 -5.29
C TRP A 69 0.70 6.27 -5.40
N LYS A 70 -0.23 5.33 -5.62
CA LYS A 70 -1.67 5.55 -5.55
C LYS A 70 -2.35 4.27 -5.08
N LEU A 71 -3.27 4.39 -4.14
CA LEU A 71 -4.18 3.31 -3.77
C LEU A 71 -5.50 3.48 -4.55
N SER A 72 -6.06 2.39 -5.07
CA SER A 72 -7.39 2.42 -5.67
C SER A 72 -8.42 2.83 -4.63
N GLU A 73 -9.55 3.35 -5.12
CA GLU A 73 -10.66 3.73 -4.25
C GLU A 73 -11.04 2.55 -3.33
N ASP A 74 -11.28 1.37 -3.85
CA ASP A 74 -11.66 0.21 -3.02
C ASP A 74 -10.53 -0.37 -2.14
N ASN A 75 -9.36 0.28 -2.07
CA ASN A 75 -8.17 -0.14 -1.35
C ASN A 75 -7.56 -1.47 -1.81
N LYS A 76 -8.03 -2.06 -2.92
CA LYS A 76 -7.58 -3.38 -3.37
C LYS A 76 -6.35 -3.34 -4.26
N ILE A 77 -6.01 -2.20 -4.85
CA ILE A 77 -4.91 -2.07 -5.80
C ILE A 77 -3.97 -0.94 -5.38
N LEU A 78 -2.74 -1.31 -5.02
CA LEU A 78 -1.64 -0.37 -4.80
C LEU A 78 -0.82 -0.24 -6.08
N THR A 79 -0.74 0.96 -6.64
CA THR A 79 0.12 1.26 -7.78
C THR A 79 1.37 1.99 -7.30
N VAL A 80 2.56 1.47 -7.63
CA VAL A 80 3.85 2.11 -7.39
C VAL A 80 4.52 2.40 -8.73
N LYS A 81 4.95 3.65 -8.92
CA LYS A 81 5.62 4.13 -10.13
C LYS A 81 7.00 4.68 -9.80
N ILE A 82 8.05 4.10 -10.38
CA ILE A 82 9.44 4.57 -10.26
C ILE A 82 9.96 4.78 -11.68
N SER A 83 10.30 6.01 -12.04
CA SER A 83 10.69 6.38 -13.41
C SER A 83 9.65 5.90 -14.45
N ILE A 84 10.06 5.13 -15.45
CA ILE A 84 9.20 4.54 -16.50
C ILE A 84 8.44 3.29 -16.04
N ILE A 85 8.82 2.69 -14.91
CA ILE A 85 8.24 1.44 -14.42
C ILE A 85 7.02 1.76 -13.56
N SER A 86 5.91 1.10 -13.86
CA SER A 86 4.68 1.12 -13.08
C SER A 86 4.27 -0.31 -12.75
N ILE A 87 4.09 -0.61 -11.48
CA ILE A 87 3.64 -1.92 -10.99
C ILE A 87 2.36 -1.71 -10.20
N LYS A 88 1.35 -2.51 -10.57
CA LYS A 88 0.11 -2.62 -9.80
C LYS A 88 0.22 -3.87 -8.94
N PHE A 89 -0.07 -3.72 -7.67
CA PHE A 89 -0.13 -4.81 -6.72
C PHE A 89 -1.56 -4.95 -6.21
N LYS A 90 -2.03 -6.20 -6.11
CA LYS A 90 -3.23 -6.51 -5.35
C LYS A 90 -2.89 -6.48 -3.86
N VAL A 91 -3.73 -5.84 -3.07
CA VAL A 91 -3.65 -5.84 -1.61
C VAL A 91 -4.39 -7.06 -1.10
N GLU A 92 -3.65 -8.05 -0.60
CA GLU A 92 -4.21 -9.30 -0.08
C GLU A 92 -4.66 -9.14 1.37
N SER A 93 -3.87 -8.42 2.16
CA SER A 93 -4.23 -8.01 3.52
C SER A 93 -3.47 -6.74 3.91
N PHE A 94 -4.08 -5.93 4.77
CA PHE A 94 -3.51 -4.67 5.22
C PHE A 94 -4.07 -4.31 6.60
N ASP A 95 -3.18 -4.07 7.56
CA ASP A 95 -3.46 -3.49 8.86
C ASP A 95 -2.37 -2.47 9.25
N ASP A 96 -2.41 -1.97 10.48
CA ASP A 96 -1.50 -0.92 10.98
C ASP A 96 -0.04 -1.38 11.12
N LYS A 97 0.22 -2.69 11.14
CA LYS A 97 1.54 -3.29 11.39
C LYS A 97 2.04 -4.15 10.25
N LYS A 98 1.14 -4.78 9.49
CA LYS A 98 1.45 -5.76 8.47
C LYS A 98 0.68 -5.46 7.18
N ARG A 99 1.35 -5.72 6.06
CA ARG A 99 0.75 -5.66 4.73
C ARG A 99 1.24 -6.80 3.87
N VAL A 100 0.33 -7.44 3.15
CA VAL A 100 0.64 -8.43 2.12
C VAL A 100 0.10 -7.96 0.79
N ILE A 101 1.00 -7.87 -0.20
CA ILE A 101 0.65 -7.47 -1.57
C ILE A 101 1.17 -8.50 -2.58
N SER A 102 0.52 -8.62 -3.73
CA SER A 102 0.91 -9.56 -4.79
C SER A 102 0.92 -8.89 -6.16
N SER A 103 1.80 -9.36 -7.05
CA SER A 103 1.72 -9.04 -8.49
C SER A 103 2.31 -10.15 -9.33
N ASP A 104 1.85 -10.30 -10.56
CA ASP A 104 2.39 -11.27 -11.52
C ASP A 104 3.85 -11.01 -11.91
N LYS A 105 4.41 -9.85 -11.52
CA LYS A 105 5.80 -9.47 -11.80
C LYS A 105 6.75 -9.80 -10.66
N THR A 106 6.27 -9.84 -9.43
CA THR A 106 7.11 -9.94 -8.22
C THR A 106 6.74 -11.11 -7.32
N GLY A 107 5.60 -11.76 -7.56
CA GLY A 107 4.98 -12.69 -6.62
C GLY A 107 4.38 -11.97 -5.42
N THR A 108 4.39 -12.63 -4.27
CA THR A 108 3.81 -12.15 -3.00
C THR A 108 4.88 -11.54 -2.11
N LEU A 109 4.59 -10.35 -1.58
CA LEU A 109 5.48 -9.57 -0.73
C LEU A 109 4.78 -9.27 0.60
N GLU A 110 5.40 -9.69 1.71
CA GLU A 110 4.94 -9.39 3.06
C GLU A 110 5.83 -8.32 3.69
N TYR A 111 5.18 -7.29 4.21
CA TYR A 111 5.83 -6.14 4.82
C TYR A 111 5.38 -5.96 6.27
N GLU A 112 6.30 -5.47 7.09
CA GLU A 112 6.03 -4.98 8.44
C GLU A 112 6.29 -3.48 8.52
N LYS A 113 5.42 -2.76 9.23
CA LYS A 113 5.58 -1.33 9.46
C LYS A 113 6.72 -1.11 10.45
N VAL A 114 7.66 -0.25 10.09
CA VAL A 114 8.74 0.15 10.98
C VAL A 114 8.17 1.17 11.96
N GLN A 115 8.06 0.77 13.22
CA GLN A 115 7.75 1.69 14.32
C GLN A 115 9.02 2.49 14.63
N GLU A 116 8.89 3.80 14.73
CA GLU A 116 9.94 4.70 15.22
C GLU A 116 9.99 4.69 16.76
#